data_AF-A0A2G2BHH7-F1
#
_entry.id   AF-A0A2G2BHH7-F1
#
_cell.length_a   1.000
_cell.length_b   1.000
_cell.length_c   1.000
_cell.angle_alpha   90.00
_cell.angle_beta   90.00
_cell.angle_gamma   90.00
#
_symmetry.space_group_name_H-M   'P 1'
#
loop_
_entity.id
_entity.type
_entity.pdbx_description
1 polymer ?
#
loop_
_entity_poly.entity_id
_entity_poly.type
_entity_poly.pdbx_seq_one_letter_code
_entity_poly.pdbx_strand_id
1 'polypeptide(L)'
;MSHAYIQERMERTIAILTLGTGTLRERLPEAYDEGFGTIAISEFTDISADIGSQAHRLRNEMYQNSNSEIGDAQASILQMDEEKLTSMAETILDISSAVDGEIYEIKRKS
;
A
#
# COMPACT_ATOMS: atom_id res chain seq x y z
N MET A 1 18.63 7.06 -4.23
CA MET A 1 18.02 7.13 -2.87
C MET A 1 16.54 6.69 -2.87
N SER A 2 15.75 6.94 -3.94
CA SER A 2 14.30 6.63 -3.97
C SER A 2 13.93 5.14 -3.78
N HIS A 3 14.56 4.19 -4.49
CA HIS A 3 14.13 2.77 -4.43
C HIS A 3 14.34 2.09 -3.06
N ALA A 4 15.41 2.44 -2.33
CA ALA A 4 15.67 1.86 -1.01
C ALA A 4 14.64 2.35 0.02
N TYR A 5 14.20 3.61 -0.09
CA TYR A 5 13.12 4.16 0.72
C TYR A 5 11.79 3.45 0.41
N ILE A 6 11.45 3.29 -0.88
CA ILE A 6 10.22 2.60 -1.29
C ILE A 6 10.20 1.16 -0.78
N GLN A 7 11.30 0.43 -0.95
CA GLN A 7 11.43 -0.95 -0.48
C GLN A 7 11.24 -1.03 1.05
N GLU A 8 11.89 -0.15 1.81
CA GLU A 8 11.74 -0.11 3.28
C GLU A 8 10.29 0.15 3.72
N ARG A 9 9.58 1.05 3.03
CA ARG A 9 8.16 1.32 3.30
C ARG A 9 7.26 0.14 2.94
N MET A 10 7.54 -0.58 1.85
CA MET A 10 6.78 -1.79 1.48
C MET A 10 7.02 -2.91 2.50
N GLU A 11 8.27 -3.13 2.92
CA GLU A 11 8.61 -4.12 3.96
C GLU A 11 7.88 -3.83 5.28
N ARG A 12 7.80 -2.57 5.72
CA ARG A 12 7.00 -2.18 6.89
C ARG A 12 5.52 -2.46 6.71
N THR A 13 4.97 -2.11 5.55
CA THR A 13 3.56 -2.35 5.22
C THR A 13 3.23 -3.84 5.36
N ILE A 14 4.05 -4.70 4.77
CA ILE A 14 3.92 -6.16 4.85
C ILE A 14 4.04 -6.63 6.30
N ALA A 15 5.02 -6.13 7.05
CA ALA A 15 5.23 -6.53 8.44
C ALA A 15 3.98 -6.25 9.31
N ILE A 16 3.35 -5.08 9.15
CA ILE A 16 2.13 -4.73 9.89
C ILE A 16 0.98 -5.68 9.50
N LEU A 17 0.80 -5.96 8.20
CA LEU A 17 -0.26 -6.85 7.71
C LEU A 17 -0.08 -8.32 8.10
N THR A 18 1.16 -8.80 8.19
CA THR A 18 1.46 -10.24 8.35
C THR A 18 1.83 -10.61 9.79
N LEU A 19 2.55 -9.73 10.49
CA LEU A 19 3.11 -10.01 11.82
C LEU A 19 2.37 -9.26 12.95
N GLY A 20 1.47 -8.34 12.62
CA GLY A 20 0.68 -7.59 13.61
C GLY A 20 -0.25 -8.51 14.42
N THR A 21 -0.45 -8.18 15.71
CA THR A 21 -1.25 -8.96 16.66
C THR A 21 -2.75 -8.66 16.62
N GLY A 22 -3.17 -7.60 15.90
CA GLY A 22 -4.56 -7.20 15.73
C GLY A 22 -5.29 -7.94 14.60
N THR A 23 -6.58 -7.68 14.46
CA THR A 23 -7.36 -8.19 13.31
C THR A 23 -6.99 -7.44 12.03
N LEU A 24 -7.37 -7.95 10.85
CA LEU A 24 -7.09 -7.26 9.59
C LEU A 24 -7.70 -5.85 9.54
N ARG A 25 -8.88 -5.67 10.13
CA ARG A 25 -9.57 -4.38 10.23
C ARG A 25 -8.77 -3.32 11.01
N GLU A 26 -7.97 -3.75 11.98
CA GLU A 26 -7.12 -2.88 12.79
C GLU A 26 -5.76 -2.63 12.12
N ARG A 27 -5.20 -3.68 11.49
CA ARG A 27 -3.86 -3.63 10.87
C ARG A 27 -3.83 -2.91 9.53
N LEU A 28 -4.90 -3.01 8.72
CA LEU A 28 -4.92 -2.45 7.37
C LEU A 28 -4.80 -0.91 7.32
N PRO A 29 -5.49 -0.13 8.18
CA PRO A 29 -5.28 1.32 8.24
C PRO A 29 -3.84 1.67 8.63
N GLU A 30 -3.30 1.01 9.66
CA GLU A 30 -1.93 1.23 10.15
C GLU A 30 -0.89 0.91 9.07
N ALA A 31 -1.02 -0.25 8.42
CA ALA A 31 -0.13 -0.66 7.34
C ALA A 31 -0.12 0.34 6.18
N TYR A 32 -1.30 0.86 5.84
CA TYR A 32 -1.44 1.90 4.84
C TYR A 32 -0.78 3.20 5.30
N ASP A 33 -1.13 3.73 6.47
CA ASP A 33 -0.66 5.04 6.92
C ASP A 33 0.85 5.09 7.22
N GLU A 34 1.44 4.02 7.78
CA GLU A 34 2.86 3.99 8.12
C GLU A 34 3.79 3.64 6.95
N GLY A 35 3.25 2.92 5.97
CA GLY A 35 3.98 2.38 4.85
C GLY A 35 3.47 2.92 3.52
N PHE A 36 2.48 2.25 2.93
CA PHE A 36 2.01 2.48 1.56
C PHE A 36 1.60 3.94 1.27
N GLY A 37 0.86 4.56 2.18
CA GLY A 37 0.34 5.92 2.10
C GLY A 37 1.43 7.01 2.19
N THR A 38 2.63 6.66 2.67
CA THR A 38 3.77 7.60 2.78
C THR A 38 4.54 7.78 1.47
N ILE A 39 4.25 6.96 0.45
CA ILE A 39 4.93 6.98 -0.85
C ILE A 39 4.09 7.78 -1.85
N ALA A 40 4.71 8.67 -2.61
CA ALA A 40 3.99 9.42 -3.63
C ALA A 40 3.63 8.52 -4.83
N ILE A 41 2.45 8.71 -5.45
CA ILE A 41 2.05 7.92 -6.64
C ILE A 41 3.05 8.06 -7.80
N SER A 42 3.68 9.24 -7.94
CA SER A 42 4.73 9.46 -8.93
C SER A 42 5.93 8.54 -8.72
N GLU A 43 6.29 8.24 -7.47
CA GLU A 43 7.42 7.34 -7.16
C GLU A 43 7.14 5.89 -7.55
N PHE A 44 5.89 5.43 -7.42
CA PHE A 44 5.48 4.14 -7.97
C PHE A 44 5.50 4.13 -9.50
N THR A 45 5.05 5.24 -10.12
CA THR A 45 5.05 5.41 -11.58
C THR A 45 6.45 5.38 -12.16
N ASP A 46 7.43 5.95 -11.45
CA ASP A 46 8.84 5.96 -11.86
C ASP A 46 9.45 4.55 -11.88
N ILE A 47 8.94 3.63 -11.05
CA ILE A 47 9.30 2.20 -11.09
C ILE A 47 8.59 1.52 -12.27
N SER A 48 7.26 1.65 -12.31
CA SER A 48 6.43 1.09 -13.39
C SER A 48 5.09 1.83 -13.45
N ALA A 49 4.69 2.23 -14.65
CA ALA A 49 3.40 2.89 -14.88
C ALA A 49 2.20 2.03 -14.45
N ASP A 50 2.33 0.70 -14.55
CA ASP A 50 1.29 -0.23 -14.11
C ASP A 50 1.17 -0.24 -12.57
N ILE A 51 2.30 -0.32 -11.86
CA ILE A 51 2.36 -0.23 -10.40
C ILE A 51 1.78 1.10 -9.92
N GLY A 52 2.13 2.21 -10.58
CA GLY A 52 1.56 3.54 -10.29
C GLY A 52 0.02 3.58 -10.43
N SER A 53 -0.52 2.96 -11.48
CA SER A 53 -1.97 2.84 -11.69
C SER A 53 -2.66 2.00 -10.62
N GLN A 54 -2.07 0.87 -10.23
CA GLN A 54 -2.58 0.03 -9.14
C GLN A 54 -2.56 0.77 -7.80
N ALA A 55 -1.45 1.43 -7.47
CA ALA A 55 -1.31 2.22 -6.25
C ALA A 55 -2.31 3.38 -6.17
N HIS A 56 -2.57 4.03 -7.31
CA HIS A 56 -3.57 5.10 -7.39
C HIS A 56 -4.99 4.57 -7.17
N ARG A 57 -5.34 3.42 -7.76
CA ARG A 57 -6.64 2.77 -7.54
C ARG A 57 -6.84 2.39 -6.07
N LEU A 58 -5.86 1.71 -5.47
CA LEU A 58 -5.90 1.33 -4.06
C LEU A 58 -6.08 2.56 -3.15
N ARG A 59 -5.34 3.65 -3.41
CA ARG A 59 -5.49 4.91 -2.67
C ARG A 59 -6.91 5.45 -2.76
N ASN A 60 -7.49 5.49 -3.96
CA ASN A 60 -8.85 5.96 -4.14
C ASN A 60 -9.84 5.07 -3.39
N GLU A 61 -9.67 3.75 -3.40
CA GLU A 61 -10.52 2.81 -2.65
C GLU A 61 -10.41 2.98 -1.14
N MET A 62 -9.21 3.25 -0.61
CA MET A 62 -8.98 3.56 0.80
C MET A 62 -9.65 4.88 1.23
N TYR A 63 -9.82 5.84 0.31
CA TYR A 63 -10.44 7.14 0.58
C TYR A 63 -11.88 7.28 0.04
N GLN A 64 -12.48 6.23 -0.54
CA GLN A 64 -13.79 6.30 -1.20
C GLN A 64 -14.94 6.78 -0.28
N ASN A 65 -14.80 6.60 1.04
CA ASN A 65 -15.82 6.99 2.03
C ASN A 65 -15.41 8.23 2.85
N SER A 66 -14.28 8.88 2.58
CA SER A 66 -13.86 10.07 3.31
C SER A 66 -14.57 11.32 2.76
N ASN A 67 -15.68 11.70 3.38
CA ASN A 67 -16.29 13.03 3.21
C ASN A 67 -15.48 14.17 3.87
N SER A 68 -14.25 13.92 4.33
CA SER A 68 -13.37 14.92 4.93
C SER A 68 -12.10 15.12 4.10
N GLU A 69 -11.75 16.38 3.86
CA GLU A 69 -10.48 16.82 3.26
C GLU A 69 -9.24 16.49 4.11
N ILE A 70 -9.37 15.68 5.17
CA ILE A 70 -8.29 15.28 6.06
C ILE A 70 -8.63 13.88 6.55
N GLY A 71 -7.66 12.97 6.40
CA GLY A 71 -7.54 11.61 6.95
C GLY A 71 -8.78 10.96 7.56
N ASP A 72 -9.16 9.81 7.00
CA ASP A 72 -9.35 8.60 7.81
C ASP A 72 -9.51 7.39 6.88
N ALA A 73 -8.38 6.84 6.41
CA ALA A 73 -8.31 5.48 5.88
C ALA A 73 -9.00 4.49 6.84
N GLN A 74 -8.88 4.75 8.15
CA GLN A 74 -9.57 4.06 9.23
C GLN A 74 -11.10 4.10 9.12
N ALA A 75 -11.71 5.25 8.79
CA ALA A 75 -13.17 5.40 8.70
C ALA A 75 -13.74 4.63 7.51
N SER A 76 -13.04 4.64 6.37
CA SER A 76 -13.39 3.82 5.20
C SER A 76 -13.32 2.33 5.53
N ILE A 77 -12.27 1.90 6.24
CA ILE A 77 -12.01 0.51 6.60
C ILE A 77 -13.02 -0.04 7.62
N LEU A 78 -13.47 0.77 8.58
CA LEU A 78 -14.44 0.34 9.59
C LEU A 78 -15.78 -0.08 8.98
N GLN A 79 -16.13 0.44 7.80
CA GLN A 79 -17.40 0.14 7.12
C GLN A 79 -17.30 -0.96 6.07
N MET A 80 -16.08 -1.44 5.76
CA MET A 80 -15.88 -2.53 4.80
C MET A 80 -16.25 -3.88 5.41
N ASP A 81 -16.79 -4.78 4.59
CA ASP A 81 -16.94 -6.19 4.95
C ASP A 81 -15.59 -6.92 4.94
N GLU A 82 -15.55 -8.14 5.49
CA GLU A 82 -14.32 -8.92 5.60
C GLU A 82 -13.73 -9.32 4.22
N GLU A 83 -14.58 -9.53 3.22
CA GLU A 83 -14.17 -9.86 1.86
C GLU A 83 -13.40 -8.68 1.25
N LYS A 84 -13.94 -7.47 1.35
CA LYS A 84 -13.28 -6.26 0.86
C LYS A 84 -12.00 -5.95 1.62
N LEU A 85 -11.97 -6.15 2.94
CA LEU A 85 -10.74 -5.99 3.72
C LEU A 85 -9.64 -6.94 3.27
N THR A 86 -10.00 -8.21 3.03
CA THR A 86 -9.06 -9.23 2.55
C THR A 86 -8.54 -8.87 1.18
N SER A 87 -9.44 -8.53 0.24
CA SER A 87 -9.07 -8.12 -1.12
C SER A 87 -8.14 -6.89 -1.15
N MET A 88 -8.37 -5.92 -0.28
CA MET A 88 -7.49 -4.75 -0.17
C MET A 88 -6.12 -5.08 0.39
N ALA A 89 -6.04 -5.97 1.39
CA ALA A 89 -4.77 -6.44 1.92
C ALA A 89 -3.99 -7.24 0.86
N GLU A 90 -4.65 -8.10 0.11
CA GLU A 90 -4.06 -8.83 -1.02
C GLU A 90 -3.51 -7.87 -2.08
N THR A 91 -4.27 -6.83 -2.43
CA THR A 91 -3.83 -5.81 -3.38
C THR A 91 -2.55 -5.10 -2.90
N ILE A 92 -2.44 -4.80 -1.60
CA ILE A 92 -1.21 -4.21 -1.03
C ILE A 92 -0.02 -5.18 -1.17
N LEU A 93 -0.22 -6.47 -0.87
CA LEU A 93 0.82 -7.49 -0.96
C LEU A 93 1.28 -7.67 -2.42
N ASP A 94 0.34 -7.69 -3.37
CA ASP A 94 0.63 -7.83 -4.80
C ASP A 94 1.45 -6.64 -5.32
N ILE A 95 1.05 -5.41 -4.98
CA ILE A 95 1.81 -4.21 -5.35
C ILE A 95 3.21 -4.24 -4.74
N SER A 96 3.34 -4.64 -3.47
CA SER A 96 4.64 -4.72 -2.78
C SER A 96 5.57 -5.73 -3.45
N SER A 97 5.05 -6.91 -3.83
CA SER A 97 5.79 -7.94 -4.56
C SER A 97 6.25 -7.46 -5.95
N ALA A 98 5.37 -6.75 -6.68
CA ALA A 98 5.70 -6.17 -7.98
C ALA A 98 6.82 -5.13 -7.88
N VAL A 99 6.76 -4.26 -6.86
CA VAL A 99 7.80 -3.25 -6.59
C VAL A 99 9.15 -3.90 -6.35
N ASP A 100 9.22 -4.93 -5.51
CA ASP A 100 10.46 -5.65 -5.23
C ASP A 100 11.05 -6.30 -6.49
N GLY A 101 10.19 -6.92 -7.31
CA GLY A 101 10.59 -7.51 -8.59
C GLY A 101 11.20 -6.49 -9.56
N GLU A 102 10.54 -5.35 -9.76
CA GLU A 102 11.01 -4.30 -10.66
C GLU A 102 12.30 -3.63 -10.15
N ILE A 103 12.39 -3.33 -8.85
CA ILE A 103 13.61 -2.76 -8.25
C ILE A 103 14.79 -3.73 -8.42
N TYR A 104 14.57 -5.03 -8.26
CA TYR A 104 15.60 -6.04 -8.49
C TYR A 104 16.10 -6.04 -9.95
N GLU A 105 15.19 -6.00 -10.92
CA GLU A 105 15.54 -5.95 -12.34
C GLU A 105 16.30 -4.67 -12.73
N ILE A 106 15.94 -3.52 -12.14
CA ILE A 106 16.67 -2.26 -12.34
C ILE A 106 18.11 -2.38 -11.80
N LYS A 107 18.28 -2.92 -10.58
CA LYS A 107 19.61 -3.14 -9.98
C LYS A 107 20.49 -4.07 -10.80
N ARG A 108 19.89 -5.10 -11.45
CA ARG A 108 20.61 -6.04 -12.30
C ARG A 108 21.14 -5.40 -13.60
N LYS A 109 20.45 -4.39 -14.13
CA LYS A 109 20.80 -3.71 -15.40
C LYS A 109 21.73 -2.50 -15.22
N SER A 110 21.95 -2.07 -13.98
CA SER A 110 22.82 -0.94 -13.61
C SER A 110 24.25 -1.42 -13.33
#